data_AF-A0A7Z9WG34-F1
#
_entry.id   AF-A0A7Z9WG34-F1
#
_cell.length_a   1.000
_cell.length_b   1.000
_cell.length_c   1.000
_cell.angle_alpha   90.00
_cell.angle_beta   90.00
_cell.angle_gamma   90.00
#
_symmetry.space_group_name_H-M   'P 1'
#
loop_
_entity.id
_entity.type
_entity.pdbx_description
1 polymer ?
#
loop_
_entity_poly.entity_id
_entity_poly.type
_entity_poly.pdbx_seq_one_letter_code
_entity_poly.pdbx_strand_id
1 'polypeptide(L)'
;SGSTPKGQVFKMAPKGKVFDKVPMWELAVTSGCQYSVKLTASAPKSVAKVLREAIFIARELGPTYIHLYTPCILEIGLSASEGLWEMKEQDKDRFVSFKYVSPEAEAYLKELKKLWWRFHQK
;
A
#
# COMPACT_ATOMS: atom_id res chain seq x y z
N SER A 1 0.14 -17.75 -2.58
CA SER A 1 0.67 -17.14 -1.35
C SER A 1 -0.48 -16.63 -0.48
N GLY A 2 -0.24 -16.11 0.73
CA GLY A 2 -1.26 -15.42 1.53
C GLY A 2 -1.87 -14.21 0.81
N SER A 3 -1.09 -13.57 -0.06
CA SER A 3 -1.51 -12.42 -0.89
C SER A 3 -2.39 -12.79 -2.09
N THR A 4 -2.58 -14.07 -2.37
CA THR A 4 -3.42 -14.55 -3.48
C THR A 4 -4.90 -14.35 -3.15
N PRO A 5 -5.72 -13.81 -4.08
CA PRO A 5 -7.18 -13.79 -3.98
C PRO A 5 -7.80 -15.19 -3.87
N LYS A 6 -8.96 -15.28 -3.21
CA LYS A 6 -9.74 -16.53 -3.16
C LYS A 6 -10.14 -16.97 -4.57
N GLY A 7 -10.17 -18.28 -4.80
CA GLY A 7 -10.54 -18.88 -6.08
C GLY A 7 -9.44 -18.87 -7.14
N GLN A 8 -8.39 -18.05 -7.00
CA GLN A 8 -7.36 -17.97 -8.03
C GLN A 8 -6.49 -19.24 -8.05
N VAL A 9 -6.30 -19.80 -9.25
CA VAL A 9 -5.52 -21.01 -9.52
C VAL A 9 -4.05 -20.64 -9.70
N PHE A 10 -3.17 -21.34 -9.00
CA PHE A 10 -1.71 -21.20 -9.11
C PHE A 10 -1.03 -22.56 -8.93
N LYS A 11 0.28 -22.63 -9.19
CA LYS A 11 1.08 -23.87 -9.07
C LYS A 11 0.88 -24.60 -7.73
N MET A 12 0.86 -23.86 -6.63
CA MET A 12 0.66 -24.40 -5.27
C MET A 12 -0.81 -24.35 -4.79
N ALA A 13 -1.74 -23.93 -5.65
CA ALA A 13 -3.18 -23.91 -5.40
C ALA A 13 -3.92 -24.35 -6.69
N PRO A 14 -3.74 -25.60 -7.15
CA PRO A 14 -4.22 -26.05 -8.45
C PRO A 14 -5.75 -26.15 -8.54
N LYS A 15 -6.44 -26.28 -7.40
CA LYS A 15 -7.90 -26.25 -7.31
C LYS A 15 -8.45 -24.85 -6.97
N GLY A 16 -7.61 -23.82 -7.06
CA GLY A 16 -7.91 -22.48 -6.57
C GLY A 16 -7.68 -22.33 -5.07
N LYS A 17 -7.38 -21.12 -4.62
CA LYS A 17 -7.20 -20.82 -3.20
C LYS A 17 -8.54 -20.85 -2.46
N VAL A 18 -8.62 -21.63 -1.37
CA VAL A 18 -9.88 -21.86 -0.63
C VAL A 18 -10.27 -20.76 0.36
N PHE A 19 -9.30 -19.94 0.79
CA PHE A 19 -9.50 -18.89 1.78
C PHE A 19 -9.20 -17.49 1.23
N ASP A 20 -9.74 -16.47 1.90
CA ASP A 20 -9.60 -15.07 1.49
C ASP A 20 -8.16 -14.56 1.56
N LYS A 21 -7.88 -13.50 0.80
CA LYS A 21 -6.56 -12.86 0.79
C LYS A 21 -6.26 -12.36 2.20
N VAL A 22 -5.07 -12.66 2.71
CA VAL A 22 -4.64 -12.19 4.03
C VAL A 22 -4.50 -10.67 3.99
N PRO A 23 -5.20 -9.91 4.84
CA PRO A 23 -5.13 -8.45 4.87
C PRO A 23 -3.86 -8.00 5.61
N MET A 24 -2.71 -8.14 4.95
CA MET A 24 -1.40 -7.85 5.56
C MET A 24 -1.28 -6.42 6.11
N TRP A 25 -2.00 -5.46 5.52
CA TRP A 25 -2.02 -4.07 5.98
C TRP A 25 -2.71 -3.92 7.35
N GLU A 26 -3.77 -4.69 7.62
CA GLU A 26 -4.43 -4.74 8.93
C GLU A 26 -3.56 -5.47 9.95
N LEU A 27 -2.93 -6.57 9.56
CA LEU A 27 -1.97 -7.27 10.42
C LEU A 27 -0.81 -6.36 10.85
N ALA A 28 -0.34 -5.48 9.97
CA ALA A 28 0.68 -4.50 10.31
C ALA A 28 0.19 -3.50 11.38
N VAL A 29 -1.08 -3.08 11.33
CA VAL A 29 -1.69 -2.24 12.37
C VAL A 29 -1.75 -2.98 13.71
N THR A 30 -2.27 -4.21 13.72
CA THR A 30 -2.35 -5.02 14.96
C THR A 30 -0.97 -5.38 15.53
N SER A 31 0.06 -5.39 14.68
CA SER A 31 1.45 -5.62 15.08
C SER A 31 2.15 -4.37 15.63
N GLY A 32 1.46 -3.22 15.68
CA GLY A 32 1.99 -1.99 16.26
C GLY A 32 2.72 -1.06 15.28
N CYS A 33 2.52 -1.20 13.96
CA CYS A 33 3.04 -0.21 13.01
C CYS A 33 2.40 1.16 13.24
N GLN A 34 3.21 2.21 13.27
CA GLN A 34 2.76 3.60 13.42
C GLN A 34 2.01 4.12 12.18
N TYR A 35 2.23 3.46 11.04
CA TYR A 35 1.65 3.82 9.75
C TYR A 35 1.49 2.57 8.90
N SER A 36 0.29 2.35 8.35
CA SER A 36 0.01 1.24 7.44
C SER A 36 -0.86 1.71 6.28
N VAL A 37 -0.38 1.54 5.05
CA VAL A 37 -1.11 1.99 3.85
C VAL A 37 -1.18 0.88 2.81
N LYS A 38 -2.35 0.73 2.20
CA LYS A 38 -2.57 -0.10 1.01
C LYS A 38 -2.92 0.82 -0.16
N LEU A 39 -2.21 0.66 -1.27
CA LEU A 39 -2.45 1.39 -2.51
C LEU A 39 -1.93 0.61 -3.71
N THR A 40 -2.25 1.10 -4.90
CA THR A 40 -1.75 0.58 -6.18
C THR A 40 -0.60 1.45 -6.69
N ALA A 41 0.25 0.87 -7.53
CA ALA A 41 1.34 1.61 -8.16
C ALA A 41 0.88 2.52 -9.32
N SER A 42 -0.41 2.48 -9.71
CA SER A 42 -1.01 3.31 -10.77
C SER A 42 -1.05 4.80 -10.44
N ALA A 43 -0.89 5.19 -9.17
CA ALA A 43 -0.96 6.56 -8.68
C ALA A 43 0.39 7.09 -8.13
N PRO A 44 1.38 7.41 -9.00
CA PRO A 44 2.73 7.79 -8.58
C PRO A 44 2.80 8.96 -7.58
N LYS A 45 1.94 9.98 -7.73
CA LYS A 45 1.88 11.11 -6.79
C LYS A 45 1.49 10.67 -5.38
N SER A 46 0.53 9.77 -5.27
CA SER A 46 0.09 9.19 -4.01
C SER A 46 1.18 8.30 -3.41
N VAL A 47 1.82 7.46 -4.23
CA VAL A 47 2.95 6.62 -3.81
C VAL A 47 4.10 7.47 -3.26
N ALA A 48 4.51 8.53 -3.96
CA ALA A 48 5.58 9.41 -3.51
C ALA A 48 5.26 10.09 -2.17
N LYS A 49 4.01 10.54 -1.99
CA LYS A 49 3.55 11.14 -0.74
C LYS A 49 3.58 10.12 0.42
N VAL A 50 3.00 8.94 0.21
CA VAL A 50 2.93 7.86 1.20
C VAL A 50 4.33 7.41 1.60
N LEU A 51 5.23 7.23 0.64
CA LEU A 51 6.61 6.84 0.90
C LEU A 51 7.34 7.88 1.76
N ARG A 52 7.16 9.17 1.46
CA ARG A 52 7.75 10.26 2.24
C ARG A 52 7.22 10.29 3.67
N GLU A 53 5.90 10.24 3.85
CA GLU A 53 5.26 10.17 5.18
C GLU A 53 5.77 8.97 5.98
N ALA A 54 5.75 7.78 5.36
CA ALA A 54 6.18 6.53 6.00
C ALA A 54 7.65 6.57 6.43
N ILE A 55 8.53 7.16 5.61
CA ILE A 55 9.95 7.32 5.93
C ILE A 55 10.15 8.27 7.13
N PHE A 56 9.43 9.39 7.17
CA PHE A 56 9.55 10.32 8.30
C PHE A 56 9.05 9.70 9.60
N ILE A 57 7.89 9.02 9.55
CA ILE A 57 7.35 8.31 10.71
C ILE A 57 8.29 7.18 11.15
N ALA A 58 8.82 6.41 10.20
CA ALA A 58 9.75 5.31 10.48
C ALA A 58 11.00 5.73 11.23
N ARG A 59 11.51 6.93 10.95
CA ARG A 59 12.73 7.45 11.55
C ARG A 59 12.54 7.97 12.96
N GLU A 60 11.38 8.55 13.27
CA GLU A 60 11.16 9.19 14.57
C GLU A 60 10.31 8.35 15.53
N LEU A 61 9.30 7.63 15.03
CA LEU A 61 8.25 7.05 15.87
C LEU A 61 8.22 5.52 15.86
N GLY A 62 8.72 4.90 14.80
CA GLY A 62 8.78 3.44 14.68
C GLY A 62 8.14 2.88 13.40
N PRO A 63 7.99 1.55 13.32
CA PRO A 63 7.85 0.84 12.05
C PRO A 63 6.62 1.27 11.23
N THR A 64 6.78 1.25 9.92
CA THR A 64 5.73 1.57 8.94
C THR A 64 5.60 0.47 7.90
N TYR A 65 4.40 0.32 7.33
CA TYR A 65 4.09 -0.72 6.35
C TYR A 65 3.39 -0.14 5.12
N ILE A 66 3.90 -0.45 3.93
CA ILE A 66 3.29 -0.07 2.66
C ILE A 66 2.98 -1.34 1.86
N HIS A 67 1.70 -1.61 1.64
CA HIS A 67 1.20 -2.65 0.76
C HIS A 67 0.95 -2.05 -0.63
N LEU A 68 1.92 -2.20 -1.53
CA LEU A 68 1.81 -1.73 -2.90
C LEU A 68 1.35 -2.86 -3.82
N TYR A 69 0.23 -2.67 -4.52
CA TYR A 69 -0.18 -3.60 -5.56
C TYR A 69 0.59 -3.35 -6.86
N THR A 70 1.20 -4.42 -7.36
CA THR A 70 1.83 -4.50 -8.68
C THR A 70 1.37 -5.79 -9.37
N PRO A 71 0.87 -5.71 -10.62
CA PRO A 71 0.57 -6.90 -11.39
C PRO A 71 1.88 -7.49 -11.90
N CYS A 72 2.04 -8.80 -11.76
CA CYS A 72 3.07 -9.53 -12.47
C CYS A 72 2.51 -9.93 -13.84
N ILE A 73 2.86 -9.15 -14.87
CA ILE A 73 2.35 -9.33 -16.24
C ILE A 73 2.53 -10.76 -16.77
N LEU A 74 3.59 -11.46 -16.34
CA LEU A 74 3.87 -12.85 -16.71
C LEU A 74 2.89 -13.84 -16.08
N GLU A 75 2.41 -13.57 -14.86
CA GLU A 75 1.47 -14.46 -14.17
C GLU A 75 0.02 -14.27 -14.63
N ILE A 76 -0.33 -13.07 -15.12
CA ILE A 76 -1.67 -12.75 -15.60
C ILE A 76 -1.79 -12.72 -17.13
N GLY A 77 -0.71 -13.05 -17.84
CA GLY A 77 -0.68 -13.16 -19.31
C GLY A 77 -0.88 -11.83 -20.04
N LEU A 78 -0.50 -10.71 -19.42
CA LEU A 78 -0.64 -9.37 -20.00
C LEU A 78 0.70 -8.86 -20.55
N SER A 79 0.63 -7.87 -21.45
CA SER A 79 1.79 -7.06 -21.84
C SER A 79 2.10 -5.99 -20.79
N ALA A 80 3.29 -5.39 -20.87
CA ALA A 80 3.70 -4.31 -19.98
C ALA A 80 2.76 -3.09 -20.03
N SER A 81 2.25 -2.75 -21.22
CA SER A 81 1.29 -1.66 -21.43
C SER A 81 -0.07 -1.94 -20.78
N GLU A 82 -0.53 -3.20 -20.85
CA GLU A 82 -1.82 -3.61 -20.29
C GLU A 82 -1.78 -3.68 -18.76
N GLY A 83 -0.63 -4.00 -18.17
CA GLY A 83 -0.47 -4.04 -16.71
C GLY A 83 -0.77 -2.70 -16.04
N LEU A 84 -0.48 -1.57 -16.70
CA LEU A 84 -0.74 -0.24 -16.13
C LEU A 84 -2.24 0.12 -16.15
N TRP A 85 -2.96 -0.37 -17.16
CA TRP A 85 -4.41 -0.25 -17.24
C TRP A 85 -5.10 -1.14 -16.21
N GLU A 86 -4.64 -2.39 -16.10
CA GLU A 86 -5.12 -3.37 -15.12
C GLU A 86 -5.03 -2.80 -13.70
N MET A 87 -3.89 -2.20 -13.31
CA MET A 87 -3.76 -1.56 -12.00
C MET A 87 -4.82 -0.49 -11.72
N LYS A 88 -5.17 0.32 -12.72
CA LYS A 88 -6.17 1.39 -12.59
C LYS A 88 -7.60 0.86 -12.49
N GLU A 89 -7.89 -0.27 -13.13
CA GLU A 89 -9.20 -0.91 -13.02
C GLU A 89 -9.36 -1.57 -11.66
N GLN A 90 -8.32 -2.27 -11.19
CA GLN A 90 -8.30 -2.95 -9.91
C GLN A 90 -8.38 -1.99 -8.70
N ASP A 91 -7.95 -0.74 -8.86
CA ASP A 91 -8.08 0.35 -7.89
C ASP A 91 -9.53 0.58 -7.44
N LYS A 92 -10.51 0.36 -8.33
CA LYS A 92 -11.92 0.68 -8.11
C LYS A 92 -12.66 -0.35 -7.27
N ASP A 93 -12.12 -1.57 -7.15
CA ASP A 93 -12.81 -2.70 -6.53
C ASP A 93 -11.86 -3.49 -5.60
N ARG A 94 -10.90 -4.22 -6.18
CA ARG A 94 -10.08 -5.19 -5.43
C ARG A 94 -9.00 -4.54 -4.55
N PHE A 95 -8.58 -3.32 -4.87
CA PHE A 95 -7.49 -2.62 -4.19
C PHE A 95 -7.88 -1.25 -3.64
N VAL A 96 -9.12 -1.10 -3.17
CA VAL A 96 -9.55 0.08 -2.41
C VAL A 96 -8.48 0.45 -1.39
N SER A 97 -8.07 1.72 -1.47
CA SER A 97 -6.99 2.26 -0.66
C SER A 97 -7.34 2.20 0.82
N PHE A 98 -6.40 1.76 1.64
CA PHE A 98 -6.51 1.78 3.08
C PHE A 98 -5.39 2.64 3.65
N LYS A 99 -5.69 3.44 4.68
CA LYS A 99 -4.69 4.22 5.38
C LYS A 99 -4.99 4.24 6.87
N TYR A 100 -4.02 3.78 7.63
CA TYR A 100 -3.94 3.91 9.08
C TYR A 100 -2.72 4.77 9.43
N VAL A 101 -2.94 5.70 10.35
CA VAL A 101 -1.90 6.54 10.96
C VAL A 101 -2.18 6.55 12.46
N SER A 102 -1.18 6.26 13.28
CA SER A 102 -1.34 6.34 14.74
C SER A 102 -1.57 7.80 15.19
N PRO A 103 -2.17 8.04 16.36
CA PRO A 103 -2.38 9.39 16.88
C PRO A 103 -1.08 10.22 16.98
N GLU A 104 0.02 9.57 17.40
CA GLU A 104 1.34 10.19 17.52
C GLU A 104 1.92 10.54 16.14
N ALA A 105 1.79 9.63 15.17
CA ALA A 105 2.23 9.87 13.80
C ALA A 105 1.42 10.98 13.12
N GLU A 106 0.12 11.10 13.39
CA GLU A 106 -0.69 12.21 12.90
C GLU A 106 -0.23 13.56 13.44
N ALA A 107 0.08 13.63 14.74
CA ALA A 107 0.60 14.85 15.36
C ALA A 107 1.96 15.24 14.74
N TYR A 108 2.86 14.26 14.60
CA TYR A 108 4.17 14.48 14.00
C TYR A 108 4.10 14.96 12.55
N LEU A 109 3.25 14.33 11.71
CA LEU A 109 3.06 14.77 10.33
C LEU A 109 2.47 16.20 10.23
N LYS A 110 1.59 16.59 11.16
CA LYS A 110 1.05 17.96 11.23
C LYS A 110 2.16 18.97 11.52
N GLU A 111 3.05 18.69 12.46
CA GLU A 111 4.19 19.56 12.79
C GLU A 111 5.18 19.66 11.62
N LEU A 112 5.52 18.54 10.98
CA LEU A 112 6.36 18.54 9.77
C LEU A 112 5.77 19.42 8.67
N LYS A 113 4.46 19.35 8.44
CA LYS A 113 3.79 20.16 7.41
C LYS A 113 3.89 21.66 7.71
N LYS A 114 3.79 22.08 8.98
CA LYS A 114 3.98 23.48 9.40
C LYS A 114 5.42 23.95 9.15
N LEU A 115 6.40 23.12 9.49
CA LEU A 115 7.82 23.40 9.21
C LEU A 115 8.07 23.57 7.72
N TRP A 116 7.57 22.65 6.90
CA TRP A 116 7.74 22.69 5.44
C TRP A 116 7.08 23.91 4.79
N TRP A 117 5.89 24.29 5.25
CA TRP A 117 5.22 25.50 4.77
C TRP A 117 6.05 26.77 5.01
N ARG A 118 6.73 26.87 6.16
CA ARG A 118 7.63 27.98 6.48
C ARG A 118 8.89 28.02 5.60
N PHE A 119 9.36 26.88 5.13
CA PHE A 119 10.54 26.79 4.25
C PHE A 119 10.26 27.18 2.80
N HIS A 120 9.03 26.97 2.30
CA HIS A 120 8.64 27.30 0.91
C HIS A 120 8.03 28.71 0.72
N GLN A 121 7.94 29.51 1.78
CA GLN A 121 7.50 30.92 1.71
C GLN A 121 8.66 31.94 1.60
N LYS A 122 9.92 31.48 1.51
CA LYS A 122 11.07 32.28 1.13
C LYS A 122 11.45 31.98 -0.32
#